data_AF-A0A2G1ZRG7-F1
#
_entry.id   AF-A0A2G1ZRG7-F1
#
_cell.length_a   1.000
_cell.length_b   1.000
_cell.length_c   1.000
_cell.angle_alpha   90.00
_cell.angle_beta   90.00
_cell.angle_gamma   90.00
#
_symmetry.space_group_name_H-M   'P 1'
#
loop_
_entity.id
_entity.type
_entity.pdbx_description
1 polymer ?
#
loop_
_entity_poly.entity_id
_entity_poly.type
_entity_poly.pdbx_seq_one_letter_code
_entity_poly.pdbx_strand_id
1 'polypeptide(L)'
;TGTDLVVRITNYSGHKLPTGYPEGRRMWINVRFFDVADAIIAERGAYDTLSAELTTNDTKVYEAKLGISAALAPIIGRPAGESFHFVLNNEYLKDNRIPPMGFNNTDFDAVQAAPVAYTYADGQYWDDTTYAIPAGAVRAQVTLNYQTASKEYIEFLRDENTTDTTGQTMYDQWVVNDKGPPVVMDDVSIMLTEPCLADVNGDGFVTPTDFTAWINAFNNNLPACDQNGDGACTPTDFTAWIINFNAGCP
;
A
#
# COMPACT_ATOMS: atom_id res chain seq x y z
N THR A 1 -18.97 -5.66 -8.93
CA THR A 1 -17.88 -4.79 -9.40
C THR A 1 -18.09 -3.39 -8.85
N GLY A 2 -17.04 -2.78 -8.28
CA GLY A 2 -17.05 -1.39 -7.82
C GLY A 2 -16.01 -0.58 -8.60
N THR A 3 -16.11 0.74 -8.61
CA THR A 3 -15.13 1.63 -9.26
C THR A 3 -13.85 1.82 -8.45
N ASP A 4 -13.85 1.32 -7.20
CA ASP A 4 -12.84 1.62 -6.22
C ASP A 4 -12.28 0.33 -5.57
N LEU A 5 -10.98 0.36 -5.32
CA LEU A 5 -10.24 -0.59 -4.50
C LEU A 5 -10.09 0.01 -3.09
N VAL A 6 -10.64 -0.65 -2.08
CA VAL A 6 -10.43 -0.27 -0.67
C VAL A 6 -9.35 -1.15 -0.07
N VAL A 7 -8.25 -0.53 0.36
CA VAL A 7 -7.14 -1.17 1.05
C VAL A 7 -7.26 -0.89 2.54
N ARG A 8 -7.42 -1.95 3.34
CA ARG A 8 -7.42 -1.88 4.80
C ARG A 8 -6.10 -2.38 5.36
N ILE A 9 -5.43 -1.55 6.15
CA ILE A 9 -4.27 -1.97 6.95
C ILE A 9 -4.70 -2.11 8.41
N THR A 10 -4.52 -3.29 8.99
CA THR A 10 -4.92 -3.57 10.37
C THR A 10 -3.71 -3.73 11.27
N ASN A 11 -3.67 -2.99 12.38
CA ASN A 11 -2.58 -3.05 13.34
C ASN A 11 -2.89 -4.03 14.48
N TYR A 12 -2.32 -5.23 14.40
CA TYR A 12 -2.40 -6.22 15.48
C TYR A 12 -1.29 -6.11 16.53
N SER A 13 -0.43 -5.10 16.44
CA SER A 13 0.63 -4.85 17.44
C SER A 13 0.12 -4.09 18.67
N GLY A 14 0.90 -4.11 19.75
CA GLY A 14 0.61 -3.39 21.00
C GLY A 14 1.02 -1.92 21.00
N HIS A 15 1.45 -1.37 19.87
CA HIS A 15 1.90 0.02 19.72
C HIS A 15 1.43 0.61 18.38
N LYS A 16 1.74 1.87 18.10
CA LYS A 16 1.48 2.48 16.77
C LYS A 16 2.17 1.68 15.64
N LEU A 17 1.60 1.69 14.44
CA LEU A 17 2.15 1.04 13.25
C LEU A 17 2.35 2.09 12.13
N PRO A 18 3.60 2.31 11.67
CA PRO A 18 4.87 1.84 12.26
C PRO A 18 5.19 2.49 13.62
N THR A 19 5.95 1.83 14.49
CA THR A 19 6.42 2.39 15.78
C THR A 19 7.86 2.91 15.70
N GLY A 20 8.38 3.44 16.80
CA GLY A 20 9.78 3.81 16.98
C GLY A 20 10.09 5.24 16.58
N TYR A 21 11.38 5.49 16.35
CA TYR A 21 11.91 6.80 16.02
C TYR A 21 11.35 7.33 14.68
N PRO A 22 10.73 8.53 14.64
CA PRO A 22 9.87 8.92 13.52
C PRO A 22 10.59 9.52 12.31
N GLU A 23 11.75 10.15 12.47
CA GLU A 23 12.40 10.88 11.39
C GLU A 23 12.89 9.94 10.28
N GLY A 24 12.48 10.21 9.04
CA GLY A 24 12.75 9.35 7.88
C GLY A 24 12.04 7.99 7.88
N ARG A 25 11.38 7.59 8.99
CA ARG A 25 10.65 6.33 9.09
C ARG A 25 9.27 6.47 8.48
N ARG A 26 8.96 5.62 7.52
CA ARG A 26 7.65 5.61 6.86
C ARG A 26 7.21 4.21 6.46
N MET A 27 5.89 4.05 6.39
CA MET A 27 5.23 2.92 5.75
C MET A 27 4.29 3.47 4.68
N TRP A 28 4.11 2.78 3.57
CA TRP A 28 3.17 3.24 2.53
C TRP A 28 2.56 2.06 1.79
N ILE A 29 1.43 2.33 1.17
CA ILE A 29 0.74 1.38 0.29
C ILE A 29 1.28 1.61 -1.13
N ASN A 30 1.79 0.56 -1.77
CA ASN A 30 2.02 0.54 -3.22
C ASN A 30 0.87 -0.23 -3.86
N VAL A 31 0.27 0.32 -4.92
CA VAL A 31 -0.79 -0.37 -5.67
C VAL A 31 -0.39 -0.39 -7.13
N ARG A 32 -0.35 -1.59 -7.73
CA ARG A 32 -0.15 -1.81 -9.17
C ARG A 32 -1.41 -2.39 -9.77
N PHE A 33 -1.89 -1.77 -10.84
CA PHE A 33 -3.04 -2.24 -11.61
C PHE A 33 -2.56 -2.82 -12.93
N PHE A 34 -3.10 -3.98 -13.31
CA PHE A 34 -2.69 -4.74 -14.48
C PHE A 34 -3.87 -4.95 -15.43
N ASP A 35 -3.60 -4.90 -16.74
CA ASP A 35 -4.54 -5.31 -17.77
C ASP A 35 -4.53 -6.83 -18.03
N VAL A 36 -5.32 -7.28 -19.00
CA VAL A 36 -5.44 -8.70 -19.40
C VAL A 36 -4.14 -9.31 -19.93
N ALA A 37 -3.18 -8.48 -20.35
CA ALA A 37 -1.88 -8.92 -20.84
C ALA A 37 -0.81 -8.94 -19.71
N ASP A 38 -1.23 -8.79 -18.45
CA ASP A 38 -0.37 -8.62 -17.28
C ASP A 38 0.56 -7.39 -17.36
N ALA A 39 0.23 -6.39 -18.18
CA ALA A 39 0.96 -5.14 -18.23
C ALA A 39 0.46 -4.18 -17.13
N ILE A 40 1.39 -3.51 -16.44
CA ILE A 40 1.03 -2.45 -15.48
C ILE A 40 0.45 -1.26 -16.24
N ILE A 41 -0.80 -0.92 -15.97
CA ILE A 41 -1.48 0.25 -16.57
C ILE A 41 -1.55 1.44 -15.61
N ALA A 42 -1.36 1.21 -14.30
CA ALA A 42 -1.17 2.25 -13.32
C ALA A 42 -0.42 1.74 -12.09
N GLU A 43 0.37 2.62 -11.49
CA GLU A 43 1.01 2.39 -10.18
C GLU A 43 0.73 3.60 -9.27
N ARG A 44 0.59 3.36 -7.97
CA ARG A 44 0.49 4.36 -6.91
C ARG A 44 1.56 4.06 -5.87
N GLY A 45 2.25 5.09 -5.38
CA GLY A 45 3.30 4.88 -4.38
C GLY A 45 4.52 4.13 -4.91
N ALA A 46 4.91 4.40 -6.16
CA ALA A 46 6.12 3.82 -6.76
C ALA A 46 7.38 4.27 -6.01
N TYR A 47 8.32 3.35 -5.80
CA TYR A 47 9.62 3.62 -5.19
C TYR A 47 10.74 3.30 -6.19
N ASP A 48 11.57 4.30 -6.49
CA ASP A 48 12.76 4.12 -7.33
C ASP A 48 13.97 3.77 -6.45
N THR A 49 14.47 2.54 -6.60
CA THR A 49 15.61 2.04 -5.82
C THR A 49 16.93 2.67 -6.23
N LEU A 50 17.05 3.24 -7.43
CA LEU A 50 18.27 3.90 -7.89
C LEU A 50 18.41 5.29 -7.27
N SER A 51 17.34 6.09 -7.33
CA SER A 51 17.32 7.45 -6.76
C SER A 51 16.94 7.49 -5.28
N ALA A 52 16.38 6.40 -4.74
CA ALA A 52 15.79 6.26 -3.40
C ALA A 52 14.58 7.19 -3.15
N GLU A 53 13.80 7.47 -4.19
CA GLU A 53 12.68 8.39 -4.16
C GLU A 53 11.34 7.65 -4.14
N LEU A 54 10.43 8.12 -3.28
CA LEU A 54 9.05 7.64 -3.18
C LEU A 54 8.12 8.65 -3.84
N THR A 55 7.26 8.18 -4.73
CA THR A 55 6.11 8.98 -5.20
C THR A 55 5.06 9.03 -4.08
N THR A 56 4.79 10.21 -3.53
CA THR A 56 3.91 10.38 -2.36
C THR A 56 2.57 11.03 -2.68
N ASN A 57 2.43 11.69 -3.83
CA ASN A 57 1.26 12.51 -4.16
C ASN A 57 -0.01 11.70 -4.43
N ASP A 58 0.12 10.40 -4.69
CA ASP A 58 -0.95 9.52 -5.14
C ASP A 58 -1.15 8.30 -4.23
N THR A 59 -0.50 8.29 -3.07
CA THR A 59 -0.59 7.18 -2.14
C THR A 59 -0.66 7.59 -0.68
N LYS A 60 -1.09 6.65 0.16
CA LYS A 60 -1.08 6.79 1.60
C LYS A 60 0.31 6.49 2.15
N VAL A 61 0.89 7.49 2.83
CA VAL A 61 2.10 7.35 3.63
C VAL A 61 1.77 7.51 5.12
N TYR A 62 2.11 6.50 5.90
CA TYR A 62 2.02 6.47 7.36
C TYR A 62 3.37 6.86 7.97
N GLU A 63 3.40 7.99 8.67
CA GLU A 63 4.61 8.60 9.23
C GLU A 63 4.25 9.56 10.37
N ALA A 64 5.27 9.99 11.10
CA ALA A 64 5.16 11.15 11.97
C ALA A 64 6.16 12.22 11.52
N LYS A 65 5.70 13.48 11.51
CA LYS A 65 6.53 14.66 11.23
C LYS A 65 6.69 15.46 12.51
N LEU A 66 7.93 15.59 12.93
CA LEU A 66 8.32 16.47 14.01
C LEU A 66 8.63 17.87 13.46
N GLY A 67 8.59 18.87 14.33
CA GLY A 67 8.94 20.22 13.94
C GLY A 67 9.32 21.14 15.08
N ILE A 68 9.73 22.34 14.66
CA ILE A 68 10.04 23.47 15.52
C ILE A 68 8.81 24.37 15.57
N SER A 69 8.29 24.59 16.76
CA SER A 69 7.15 25.48 16.98
C SER A 69 7.46 26.93 16.65
N ALA A 70 6.43 27.69 16.28
CA ALA A 70 6.54 29.13 16.04
C ALA A 70 7.08 29.92 17.24
N ALA A 71 6.86 29.42 18.47
CA ALA A 71 7.36 30.04 19.70
C ALA A 71 8.87 29.79 19.90
N LEU A 72 9.37 28.60 19.55
CA LEU A 72 10.77 28.23 19.72
C LEU A 72 11.66 28.76 18.59
N ALA A 73 11.15 28.78 17.36
CA ALA A 73 11.86 29.23 16.16
C ALA A 73 12.73 30.50 16.34
N PRO A 74 12.20 31.64 16.84
CA PRO A 74 13.00 32.84 17.02
C PRO A 74 14.08 32.74 18.11
N ILE A 75 13.90 31.85 19.10
CA ILE A 75 14.84 31.66 20.22
C ILE A 75 16.11 30.94 19.74
N ILE A 76 15.94 29.95 18.86
CA ILE A 76 17.04 29.11 18.34
C ILE A 76 17.57 29.56 16.98
N GLY A 77 16.96 30.60 16.38
CA GLY A 77 17.37 31.13 15.07
C GLY A 77 17.15 30.15 13.92
N ARG A 78 16.09 29.33 13.99
CA ARG A 78 15.70 28.36 12.95
C ARG A 78 14.24 28.61 12.54
N PRO A 79 13.85 28.30 11.29
CA PRO A 79 12.46 28.45 10.87
C PRO A 79 11.54 27.50 11.65
N ALA A 80 10.30 27.93 11.86
CA ALA A 80 9.25 27.04 12.34
C ALA A 80 8.81 26.07 11.23
N GLY A 81 8.33 24.89 11.62
CA GLY A 81 7.83 23.87 10.70
C GLY A 81 8.59 22.55 10.76
N GLU A 82 8.37 21.71 9.76
CA GLU A 82 8.93 20.36 9.68
C GLU A 82 10.47 20.40 9.70
N SER A 83 11.07 19.52 10.49
CA SER A 83 12.52 19.39 10.55
C SER A 83 12.93 17.99 11.01
N PHE A 84 14.15 17.60 10.66
CA PHE A 84 14.83 16.41 11.18
C PHE A 84 15.83 16.74 12.30
N HIS A 85 15.81 17.97 12.82
CA HIS A 85 16.66 18.39 13.95
C HIS A 85 16.08 17.85 15.26
N PHE A 86 16.29 16.55 15.53
CA PHE A 86 15.77 15.85 16.71
C PHE A 86 15.80 16.64 18.02
N VAL A 87 16.95 17.24 18.33
CA VAL A 87 17.18 17.96 19.60
C VAL A 87 16.39 19.27 19.66
N LEU A 88 16.09 19.88 18.50
CA LEU A 88 15.40 21.16 18.39
C LEU A 88 13.89 21.00 18.19
N ASN A 89 13.47 19.85 17.67
CA ASN A 89 12.08 19.50 17.47
C ASN A 89 11.34 19.46 18.82
N ASN A 90 10.26 20.23 18.94
CA ASN A 90 9.52 20.38 20.19
C ASN A 90 8.02 20.13 20.04
N GLU A 91 7.55 19.74 18.86
CA GLU A 91 6.16 19.36 18.61
C GLU A 91 6.04 18.31 17.50
N TYR A 92 4.90 17.61 17.51
CA TYR A 92 4.44 16.82 16.37
C TYR A 92 3.58 17.72 15.48
N LEU A 93 3.90 17.79 14.19
CA LEU A 93 3.11 18.47 13.17
C LEU A 93 2.13 17.51 12.48
N LYS A 94 2.50 16.23 12.43
CA LYS A 94 1.70 15.12 11.89
C LYS A 94 2.06 13.83 12.61
N ASP A 95 1.07 13.00 12.89
CA ASP A 95 1.24 11.60 13.25
C ASP A 95 -0.02 10.84 12.83
N ASN A 96 0.05 10.19 11.67
CA ASN A 96 -1.05 9.39 11.13
C ASN A 96 -0.78 7.88 11.25
N ARG A 97 0.19 7.47 12.06
CA ARG A 97 0.53 6.05 12.28
C ARG A 97 -0.64 5.36 12.99
N ILE A 98 -0.97 4.16 12.55
CA ILE A 98 -2.18 3.44 12.95
C ILE A 98 -2.06 3.05 14.43
N PRO A 99 -3.01 3.40 15.31
CA PRO A 99 -2.91 3.09 16.74
C PRO A 99 -3.14 1.58 17.01
N PRO A 100 -2.78 1.07 18.21
CA PRO A 100 -2.96 -0.34 18.54
C PRO A 100 -4.41 -0.71 18.87
N MET A 101 -4.70 -2.01 18.94
CA MET A 101 -5.94 -2.51 19.52
C MET A 101 -6.15 -1.95 20.93
N GLY A 102 -7.39 -1.53 21.23
CA GLY A 102 -7.72 -0.86 22.49
C GLY A 102 -7.46 0.65 22.51
N PHE A 103 -7.14 1.26 21.36
CA PHE A 103 -7.04 2.72 21.23
C PHE A 103 -8.26 3.45 21.78
N ASN A 104 -8.01 4.44 22.64
CA ASN A 104 -9.00 5.39 23.12
C ASN A 104 -8.41 6.81 23.03
N ASN A 105 -9.15 7.73 22.43
CA ASN A 105 -8.66 9.09 22.19
C ASN A 105 -8.30 9.82 23.48
N THR A 106 -9.12 9.69 24.54
CA THR A 106 -8.88 10.39 25.82
C THR A 106 -7.63 9.84 26.51
N ASP A 107 -7.49 8.53 26.58
CA ASP A 107 -6.35 7.90 27.26
C ASP A 107 -5.03 8.16 26.52
N PHE A 108 -5.05 8.16 25.18
CA PHE A 108 -3.86 8.44 24.37
C PHE A 108 -3.48 9.91 24.40
N ASP A 109 -4.43 10.84 24.44
CA ASP A 109 -4.16 12.26 24.62
C ASP A 109 -3.51 12.54 25.98
N ALA A 110 -4.00 11.90 27.05
CA ALA A 110 -3.47 12.04 28.41
C ALA A 110 -1.99 11.63 28.54
N VAL A 111 -1.50 10.77 27.65
CA VAL A 111 -0.08 10.35 27.59
C VAL A 111 0.67 10.92 26.38
N GLN A 112 0.12 11.96 25.74
CA GLN A 112 0.71 12.66 24.60
C GLN A 112 1.01 11.74 23.40
N ALA A 113 0.18 10.71 23.21
CA ALA A 113 0.29 9.72 22.14
C ALA A 113 -0.86 9.80 21.14
N ALA A 114 -1.72 10.82 21.20
CA ALA A 114 -2.80 11.02 20.24
C ALA A 114 -2.26 11.14 18.79
N PRO A 115 -3.05 10.75 17.78
CA PRO A 115 -2.82 11.11 16.39
C PRO A 115 -2.77 12.64 16.21
N VAL A 116 -1.99 13.12 15.26
CA VAL A 116 -1.84 14.56 14.97
C VAL A 116 -2.07 14.80 13.47
N ALA A 117 -2.88 15.80 13.14
CA ALA A 117 -3.32 16.07 11.76
C ALA A 117 -3.94 14.84 11.05
N TYR A 118 -4.49 13.92 11.85
CA TYR A 118 -5.22 12.73 11.42
C TYR A 118 -6.13 12.28 12.56
N THR A 119 -7.18 11.52 12.28
CA THR A 119 -8.15 11.09 13.30
C THR A 119 -8.51 9.62 13.13
N TYR A 120 -8.59 8.92 14.24
CA TYR A 120 -9.11 7.56 14.35
C TYR A 120 -10.25 7.55 15.35
N ALA A 121 -11.31 6.79 15.10
CA ALA A 121 -12.35 6.55 16.10
C ALA A 121 -11.82 5.70 17.26
N ASP A 122 -12.47 5.76 18.42
CA ASP A 122 -12.15 4.85 19.53
C ASP A 122 -12.29 3.39 19.07
N GLY A 123 -11.30 2.57 19.40
CA GLY A 123 -11.20 1.17 18.95
C GLY A 123 -10.80 1.00 17.48
N GLN A 124 -10.56 2.07 16.71
CA GLN A 124 -10.10 1.96 15.33
C GLN A 124 -8.58 1.73 15.27
N TYR A 125 -8.18 0.47 15.22
CA TYR A 125 -6.78 0.03 15.04
C TYR A 125 -6.47 -0.36 13.59
N TRP A 126 -7.19 0.22 12.64
CA TRP A 126 -6.99 0.03 11.21
C TRP A 126 -7.16 1.36 10.47
N ASP A 127 -6.65 1.42 9.25
CA ASP A 127 -6.91 2.54 8.33
C ASP A 127 -7.33 2.01 6.97
N ASP A 128 -8.30 2.70 6.36
CA ASP A 128 -8.84 2.38 5.05
C ASP A 128 -8.42 3.46 4.05
N THR A 129 -7.79 3.05 2.95
CA THR A 129 -7.43 3.93 1.84
C THR A 129 -8.11 3.46 0.57
N THR A 130 -8.76 4.38 -0.14
CA THR A 130 -9.48 4.08 -1.38
C THR A 130 -8.65 4.52 -2.59
N TYR A 131 -8.57 3.65 -3.59
CA TYR A 131 -7.91 3.90 -4.87
C TYR A 131 -8.89 3.68 -6.02
N ALA A 132 -9.00 4.66 -6.92
CA ALA A 132 -9.79 4.50 -8.14
C ALA A 132 -9.18 3.43 -9.04
N ILE A 133 -10.00 2.48 -9.48
CA ILE A 133 -9.58 1.43 -10.41
C ILE A 133 -9.49 2.05 -11.81
N PRO A 134 -8.32 2.02 -12.48
CA PRO A 134 -8.20 2.55 -13.84
C PRO A 134 -8.96 1.66 -14.84
N ALA A 135 -9.52 2.29 -15.88
CA ALA A 135 -10.21 1.56 -16.94
C ALA A 135 -9.28 0.52 -17.59
N GLY A 136 -9.79 -0.68 -17.80
CA GLY A 136 -9.04 -1.80 -18.36
C GLY A 136 -8.22 -2.62 -17.34
N ALA A 137 -8.22 -2.24 -16.06
CA ALA A 137 -7.58 -3.06 -15.03
C ALA A 137 -8.43 -4.29 -14.72
N VAL A 138 -7.81 -5.46 -14.79
CA VAL A 138 -8.43 -6.75 -14.42
C VAL A 138 -7.84 -7.34 -13.14
N ARG A 139 -6.67 -6.83 -12.71
CA ARG A 139 -5.99 -7.27 -11.49
C ARG A 139 -5.33 -6.10 -10.77
N ALA A 140 -5.35 -6.12 -9.45
CA ALA A 140 -4.55 -5.22 -8.61
C ALA A 140 -3.60 -6.06 -7.74
N GLN A 141 -2.36 -5.60 -7.61
CA GLN A 141 -1.44 -6.02 -6.56
C GLN A 141 -1.25 -4.86 -5.59
N VAL A 142 -1.37 -5.15 -4.30
CA VAL A 142 -1.23 -4.20 -3.20
C VAL A 142 -0.10 -4.68 -2.31
N THR A 143 0.92 -3.86 -2.15
CA THR A 143 2.08 -4.15 -1.31
C THR A 143 2.20 -3.08 -0.23
N LEU A 144 2.24 -3.50 1.04
CA LEU A 144 2.56 -2.60 2.15
C LEU A 144 4.08 -2.58 2.33
N ASN A 145 4.71 -1.42 2.15
CA ASN A 145 6.15 -1.26 2.25
C ASN A 145 6.52 -0.48 3.51
N TYR A 146 7.66 -0.81 4.11
CA TYR A 146 8.27 -0.09 5.22
C TYR A 146 9.69 0.35 4.89
N GLN A 147 10.04 1.56 5.28
CA GLN A 147 11.39 2.11 5.17
C GLN A 147 11.83 2.70 6.51
N THR A 148 13.03 2.30 6.94
CA THR A 148 13.63 2.75 8.20
C THR A 148 14.10 4.21 8.14
N ALA A 149 14.74 4.59 7.04
CA ALA A 149 15.28 5.93 6.84
C ALA A 149 15.08 6.34 5.39
N SER A 150 14.45 7.50 5.18
CA SER A 150 14.25 8.07 3.86
C SER A 150 15.52 8.79 3.39
N LYS A 151 15.64 8.97 2.07
CA LYS A 151 16.74 9.73 1.46
C LYS A 151 16.87 11.12 2.09
N GLU A 152 15.76 11.82 2.28
CA GLU A 152 15.74 13.20 2.80
C GLU A 152 16.32 13.27 4.21
N TYR A 153 16.10 12.24 5.04
CA TYR A 153 16.69 12.17 6.37
C TYR A 153 18.21 11.90 6.30
N ILE A 154 18.65 10.97 5.45
CA ILE A 154 20.08 10.68 5.29
C ILE A 154 20.85 11.89 4.74
N GLU A 155 20.29 12.57 3.74
CA GLU A 155 20.88 13.79 3.17
C GLU A 155 20.91 14.93 4.19
N PHE A 156 19.85 15.09 4.99
CA PHE A 156 19.85 16.04 6.09
C PHE A 156 20.97 15.77 7.11
N LEU A 157 21.15 14.52 7.54
CA LEU A 157 22.22 14.15 8.49
C LEU A 157 23.62 14.41 7.92
N ARG A 158 23.80 14.23 6.61
CA ARG A 158 25.03 14.57 5.90
C ARG A 158 25.25 16.09 5.90
N ASP A 159 24.24 16.85 5.51
CA ASP A 159 24.36 18.28 5.21
C ASP A 159 24.42 19.15 6.49
N GLU A 160 23.71 18.75 7.55
CA GLU A 160 23.72 19.47 8.83
C GLU A 160 24.87 19.05 9.75
N ASN A 161 25.61 17.98 9.43
CA ASN A 161 26.84 17.66 10.15
C ASN A 161 27.99 18.55 9.63
N THR A 162 28.23 19.65 10.34
CA THR A 162 29.32 20.59 10.03
C THR A 162 30.49 20.48 11.02
N THR A 163 30.50 19.48 11.90
CA THR A 163 31.47 19.36 13.00
C THR A 163 32.51 18.28 12.78
N ASP A 164 32.19 17.23 12.02
CA ASP A 164 33.07 16.12 11.71
C ASP A 164 32.66 15.45 10.38
N THR A 165 33.15 14.23 10.15
CA THR A 165 32.88 13.46 8.92
C THR A 165 31.81 12.38 9.10
N THR A 166 31.16 12.30 10.27
CA THR A 166 30.20 11.22 10.56
C THR A 166 28.97 11.30 9.68
N GLY A 167 28.50 12.50 9.33
CA GLY A 167 27.39 12.68 8.38
C GLY A 167 27.72 12.14 6.99
N GLN A 168 28.90 12.46 6.45
CA GLN A 168 29.37 11.89 5.19
C GLN A 168 29.57 10.38 5.28
N THR A 169 30.14 9.89 6.38
CA THR A 169 30.33 8.45 6.62
C THR A 169 28.99 7.71 6.59
N MET A 170 27.95 8.26 7.22
CA MET A 170 26.60 7.69 7.19
C MET A 170 26.02 7.66 5.78
N TYR A 171 26.17 8.75 5.02
CA TYR A 171 25.72 8.82 3.63
C TYR A 171 26.43 7.78 2.75
N ASP A 172 27.75 7.66 2.88
CA ASP A 172 28.53 6.68 2.11
C ASP A 172 28.12 5.25 2.47
N GLN A 173 27.91 4.95 3.76
CA GLN A 173 27.38 3.65 4.20
C GLN A 173 25.99 3.38 3.63
N TRP A 174 25.11 4.39 3.57
CA TRP A 174 23.81 4.26 2.94
C TRP A 174 23.93 3.94 1.45
N VAL A 175 24.81 4.63 0.71
CA VAL A 175 25.03 4.37 -0.72
C VAL A 175 25.55 2.96 -0.99
N VAL A 176 26.53 2.46 -0.22
CA VAL A 176 27.10 1.11 -0.43
C VAL A 176 26.17 -0.02 0.02
N ASN A 177 25.11 0.29 0.77
CA ASN A 177 24.04 -0.65 1.16
C ASN A 177 22.75 -0.40 0.35
N ASP A 178 22.89 -0.10 -0.94
CA ASP A 178 21.80 0.07 -1.90
C ASP A 178 20.74 1.08 -1.46
N LYS A 179 21.16 2.10 -0.70
CA LYS A 179 20.29 3.16 -0.19
C LYS A 179 19.17 2.66 0.72
N GLY A 180 19.37 1.52 1.39
CA GLY A 180 18.41 0.98 2.35
C GLY A 180 17.02 0.78 1.73
N PRO A 181 16.87 -0.15 0.76
CA PRO A 181 15.61 -0.34 0.05
C PRO A 181 14.49 -0.69 1.03
N PRO A 182 13.23 -0.37 0.69
CA PRO A 182 12.10 -0.72 1.54
C PRO A 182 11.93 -2.23 1.66
N VAL A 183 11.32 -2.62 2.77
CA VAL A 183 10.97 -4.01 3.07
C VAL A 183 9.47 -4.17 2.87
N VAL A 184 9.08 -5.22 2.16
CA VAL A 184 7.68 -5.65 2.04
C VAL A 184 7.21 -6.17 3.39
N MET A 185 6.14 -5.57 3.92
CA MET A 185 5.47 -6.01 5.13
C MET A 185 4.36 -7.01 4.83
N ASP A 186 3.61 -6.78 3.75
CA ASP A 186 2.52 -7.65 3.28
C ASP A 186 2.30 -7.41 1.77
N ASP A 187 1.78 -8.42 1.08
CA ASP A 187 1.47 -8.38 -0.35
C ASP A 187 0.22 -9.19 -0.65
N VAL A 188 -0.74 -8.58 -1.36
CA VAL A 188 -1.99 -9.22 -1.76
C VAL A 188 -2.28 -8.88 -3.21
N SER A 189 -2.72 -9.89 -3.98
CA SER A 189 -3.25 -9.71 -5.32
C SER A 189 -4.73 -10.04 -5.35
N ILE A 190 -5.53 -9.21 -6.04
CA ILE A 190 -6.95 -9.45 -6.25
C ILE A 190 -7.32 -9.28 -7.73
N MET A 191 -8.28 -10.07 -8.19
CA MET A 191 -8.93 -9.83 -9.48
C MET A 191 -9.99 -8.72 -9.30
N LEU A 192 -10.03 -7.78 -10.24
CA LEU A 192 -10.92 -6.62 -10.22
C LEU A 192 -12.16 -6.82 -11.09
N THR A 193 -12.02 -7.66 -12.11
CA THR A 193 -13.13 -8.18 -12.90
C THR A 193 -13.50 -9.55 -12.37
N GLU A 194 -14.80 -9.86 -12.34
CA GLU A 194 -15.21 -11.26 -12.16
C GLU A 194 -14.61 -12.08 -13.32
N PRO A 195 -14.02 -13.26 -13.05
CA PRO A 195 -13.53 -14.10 -14.13
C PRO A 195 -14.67 -14.39 -15.09
N CYS A 196 -14.43 -14.20 -16.38
CA CYS A 196 -15.42 -14.56 -17.39
C CYS A 196 -15.47 -16.08 -17.49
N LEU A 197 -16.30 -16.71 -16.66
CA LEU A 197 -16.37 -18.17 -16.57
C LEU A 197 -16.66 -18.81 -17.94
N ALA A 198 -17.40 -18.13 -18.80
CA ALA A 198 -17.71 -18.60 -20.15
C ALA A 198 -16.54 -18.50 -21.16
N ASP A 199 -15.48 -17.74 -20.88
CA ASP A 199 -14.23 -17.71 -21.65
C ASP A 199 -13.32 -18.85 -21.17
N VAL A 200 -13.59 -20.05 -21.68
CA VAL A 200 -12.98 -21.29 -21.20
C VAL A 200 -11.64 -21.56 -21.87
N ASN A 201 -11.40 -20.99 -23.06
CA ASN A 201 -10.10 -21.07 -23.71
C ASN A 201 -9.13 -19.96 -23.27
N GLY A 202 -9.62 -18.94 -22.56
CA GLY A 202 -8.83 -17.83 -22.01
C GLY A 202 -8.33 -16.87 -23.08
N ASP A 203 -9.02 -16.78 -24.22
CA ASP A 203 -8.61 -15.91 -25.33
C ASP A 203 -9.16 -14.47 -25.22
N GLY A 204 -9.96 -14.19 -24.18
CA GLY A 204 -10.55 -12.90 -23.89
C GLY A 204 -11.90 -12.67 -24.58
N PHE A 205 -12.42 -13.63 -25.35
CA PHE A 205 -13.68 -13.51 -26.07
C PHE A 205 -14.59 -14.71 -25.81
N VAL A 206 -15.81 -14.44 -25.35
CA VAL A 206 -16.86 -15.48 -25.30
C VAL A 206 -17.41 -15.72 -26.70
N THR A 207 -17.00 -16.82 -27.30
CA THR A 207 -17.42 -17.24 -28.64
C THR A 207 -17.74 -18.74 -28.68
N PRO A 208 -18.28 -19.28 -29.78
CA PRO A 208 -18.52 -20.72 -29.88
C PRO A 208 -17.28 -21.61 -29.69
N THR A 209 -16.06 -21.07 -29.76
CA THR A 209 -14.83 -21.84 -29.45
C THR A 209 -14.74 -22.21 -27.97
N ASP A 210 -15.31 -21.41 -27.07
CA ASP A 210 -15.36 -21.71 -25.64
C ASP A 210 -16.21 -22.93 -25.32
N PHE A 211 -17.24 -23.20 -26.12
CA PHE A 211 -18.01 -24.41 -25.95
C PHE A 211 -17.15 -25.65 -26.20
N THR A 212 -16.26 -25.58 -27.20
CA THR A 212 -15.33 -26.67 -27.51
C THR A 212 -14.31 -26.83 -26.38
N ALA A 213 -13.81 -25.72 -25.83
CA ALA A 213 -12.91 -25.74 -24.68
C ALA A 213 -13.61 -26.29 -23.42
N TRP A 214 -14.87 -25.93 -23.18
CA TRP A 214 -15.66 -26.44 -22.07
C TRP A 214 -15.95 -27.94 -22.19
N ILE A 215 -16.28 -28.45 -23.38
CA ILE A 215 -16.42 -29.90 -23.61
C ILE A 215 -15.11 -30.62 -23.26
N ASN A 216 -13.97 -30.08 -23.68
CA ASN A 216 -12.67 -30.66 -23.35
C ASN A 216 -12.39 -30.63 -21.84
N ALA A 217 -12.70 -29.51 -21.17
CA ALA A 217 -12.57 -29.39 -19.72
C ALA A 217 -13.46 -30.40 -18.98
N PHE A 218 -14.71 -30.54 -19.39
CA PHE A 218 -15.68 -31.45 -18.80
C PHE A 218 -15.25 -32.91 -18.93
N ASN A 219 -14.85 -33.32 -20.15
CA ASN A 219 -14.41 -34.70 -20.41
C ASN A 219 -13.12 -35.09 -19.67
N ASN A 220 -12.27 -34.11 -19.36
CA ASN A 220 -11.01 -34.32 -18.65
C ASN A 220 -11.07 -33.91 -17.17
N ASN A 221 -12.23 -33.52 -16.67
CA ASN A 221 -12.46 -33.08 -15.29
C ASN A 221 -11.47 -31.96 -14.86
N LEU A 222 -11.26 -30.98 -15.74
CA LEU A 222 -10.38 -29.82 -15.51
C LEU A 222 -11.11 -28.70 -14.75
N PRO A 223 -10.45 -27.87 -13.94
CA PRO A 223 -11.13 -26.84 -13.13
C PRO A 223 -12.06 -25.90 -13.92
N ALA A 224 -11.76 -25.62 -15.19
CA ALA A 224 -12.56 -24.73 -16.03
C ALA A 224 -13.95 -25.28 -16.42
N CYS A 225 -14.25 -26.56 -16.16
CA CYS A 225 -15.61 -27.07 -16.35
C CYS A 225 -16.58 -26.67 -15.23
N ASP A 226 -16.08 -26.28 -14.05
CA ASP A 226 -16.91 -25.78 -12.95
C ASP A 226 -17.37 -24.35 -13.26
N GLN A 227 -18.63 -24.21 -13.65
CA GLN A 227 -19.23 -22.97 -14.15
C GLN A 227 -20.19 -22.34 -13.13
N ASN A 228 -20.55 -23.09 -12.09
CA ASN A 228 -21.39 -22.61 -10.99
C ASN A 228 -20.58 -22.37 -9.69
N GLY A 229 -19.29 -22.73 -9.67
CA GLY A 229 -18.37 -22.53 -8.55
C GLY A 229 -18.58 -23.48 -7.38
N ASP A 230 -19.23 -24.63 -7.59
CA ASP A 230 -19.53 -25.58 -6.51
C ASP A 230 -18.40 -26.59 -6.22
N GLY A 231 -17.32 -26.53 -7.00
CA GLY A 231 -16.14 -27.38 -6.86
C GLY A 231 -16.26 -28.74 -7.54
N ALA A 232 -17.32 -29.02 -8.31
CA ALA A 232 -17.51 -30.27 -9.02
C ALA A 232 -17.91 -30.03 -10.49
N CYS A 233 -17.34 -30.82 -11.41
CA CYS A 233 -17.78 -30.80 -12.81
C CYS A 233 -18.90 -31.81 -13.03
N THR A 234 -20.12 -31.33 -13.13
CA THR A 234 -21.34 -32.12 -13.27
C THR A 234 -22.23 -31.59 -14.39
N PRO A 235 -23.30 -32.30 -14.80
CA PRO A 235 -24.20 -31.79 -15.82
C PRO A 235 -24.88 -30.44 -15.48
N THR A 236 -24.90 -30.01 -14.22
CA THR A 236 -25.42 -28.68 -13.85
C THR A 236 -24.53 -27.55 -14.36
N ASP A 237 -23.23 -27.80 -14.54
CA ASP A 237 -22.28 -26.84 -15.10
C ASP A 237 -22.58 -26.49 -16.55
N PHE A 238 -23.18 -27.40 -17.32
CA PHE A 238 -23.63 -27.07 -18.68
C PHE A 238 -24.71 -25.98 -18.64
N THR A 239 -25.62 -26.06 -17.67
CA THR A 239 -26.68 -25.05 -17.51
C THR A 239 -26.08 -23.72 -17.08
N ALA A 240 -25.11 -23.74 -16.16
CA ALA A 240 -24.38 -22.55 -15.75
C ALA A 240 -23.55 -21.94 -16.90
N TRP A 241 -22.88 -22.77 -17.71
CA TRP A 241 -22.14 -22.33 -18.89
C TRP A 241 -23.04 -21.59 -19.88
N ILE A 242 -24.24 -22.11 -20.17
CA ILE A 242 -25.20 -21.42 -21.06
C ILE A 242 -25.60 -20.05 -20.48
N ILE A 243 -25.81 -19.96 -19.16
CA ILE A 243 -26.16 -18.70 -18.50
C ILE A 243 -25.01 -17.71 -18.64
N ASN A 244 -23.78 -18.13 -18.32
CA ASN A 244 -22.57 -17.31 -18.41
C ASN A 244 -22.31 -16.87 -19.87
N PHE A 245 -22.46 -17.78 -20.84
CA PHE A 245 -22.28 -17.50 -22.27
C PHE A 245 -23.26 -16.44 -22.80
N ASN A 246 -24.54 -16.56 -22.44
CA ASN A 246 -25.57 -15.60 -22.86
C ASN A 246 -25.48 -14.26 -22.13
N ALA A 247 -24.96 -14.25 -20.91
CA ALA A 247 -24.69 -13.02 -20.18
C ALA A 247 -23.50 -12.24 -20.79
N GLY A 248 -22.58 -12.94 -21.45
CA GLY A 248 -21.30 -12.39 -21.90
C GLY A 248 -20.32 -12.20 -20.73
N CYS A 249 -19.14 -11.67 -21.01
CA CYS A 249 -18.20 -11.25 -19.97
C CYS A 249 -18.60 -9.88 -19.38
N PRO A 250 -18.45 -9.68 -18.07
CA PRO A 250 -18.53 -8.34 -17.46
C PRO A 250 -17.42 -7.40 -17.93
#